data_AF-A0A535MLE8-F1
#
_entry.id   AF-A0A535MLE8-F1
#
_cell.length_a   1.000
_cell.length_b   1.000
_cell.length_c   1.000
_cell.angle_alpha   90.00
_cell.angle_beta   90.00
_cell.angle_gamma   90.00
#
_symmetry.space_group_name_H-M   'P 1'
#
loop_
_entity.id
_entity.type
_entity.pdbx_description
1 polymer ?
#
loop_
_entity_poly.entity_id
_entity_poly.type
_entity_poly.pdbx_seq_one_letter_code
_entity_poly.pdbx_strand_id
1 'polypeptide(L)'
;MRAGVRRIWHFPPLHHGARVLEIGSGAGDFARAARARGWKVDTLEPAVGDPTAEQWADAAPVQHYDAIFAWQVLEHVKEPLIVLRAIRRALVPGGYFVLSVPSARSLEAWVMRDRWEARHPGHYMEWTPGTLELLLLGCGFTRVRIMHQRIVKHVRGPWWWTLALGCVVAALRISSRITVVARP
;
A
#
# COMPACT_ATOMS: atom_id res chain seq x y z
N MET A 1 -20.77 -12.44 11.77
CA MET A 1 -19.50 -13.08 11.35
C MET A 1 -18.84 -12.20 10.29
N ARG A 2 -17.66 -11.63 10.54
CA ARG A 2 -16.98 -10.70 9.61
C ARG A 2 -16.48 -11.49 8.38
N ALA A 3 -16.74 -11.00 7.18
CA ALA A 3 -16.18 -11.56 5.96
C ALA A 3 -14.64 -11.50 6.03
N GLY A 4 -13.97 -12.64 5.96
CA GLY A 4 -12.52 -12.71 6.02
C GLY A 4 -11.90 -12.24 4.71
N VAL A 5 -11.27 -11.06 4.70
CA VAL A 5 -10.41 -10.62 3.60
C VAL A 5 -9.02 -11.19 3.85
N ARG A 6 -8.59 -12.17 3.03
CA ARG A 6 -7.19 -12.64 3.08
C ARG A 6 -6.31 -11.62 2.37
N ARG A 7 -5.58 -10.81 3.13
CA ARG A 7 -4.65 -9.82 2.59
C ARG A 7 -3.40 -10.54 2.08
N ILE A 8 -3.10 -10.41 0.79
CA ILE A 8 -1.89 -10.94 0.17
C ILE A 8 -0.85 -9.83 0.11
N TRP A 9 0.22 -9.98 0.89
CA TRP A 9 1.35 -9.06 0.91
C TRP A 9 2.35 -9.41 -0.19
N HIS A 10 2.94 -8.38 -0.81
CA HIS A 10 4.10 -8.59 -1.66
C HIS A 10 5.37 -8.59 -0.79
N PHE A 11 6.13 -9.67 -0.87
CA PHE A 11 7.43 -9.78 -0.20
C PHE A 11 8.55 -9.77 -1.25
N PRO A 12 9.39 -8.72 -1.32
CA PRO A 12 10.56 -8.73 -2.19
C PRO A 12 11.58 -9.77 -1.70
N PRO A 13 12.51 -10.21 -2.58
CA PRO A 13 13.56 -11.17 -2.22
C PRO A 13 14.62 -10.48 -1.34
N LEU A 14 14.41 -10.52 -0.02
CA LEU A 14 15.36 -10.00 0.98
C LEU A 14 16.07 -11.15 1.70
N HIS A 15 17.28 -10.87 2.17
CA HIS A 15 18.09 -11.80 2.94
C HIS A 15 17.54 -12.00 4.37
N HIS A 16 17.96 -13.08 5.03
CA HIS A 16 17.65 -13.30 6.45
C HIS A 16 18.31 -12.21 7.30
N GLY A 17 17.58 -11.65 8.26
CA GLY A 17 18.07 -10.55 9.10
C GLY A 17 17.97 -9.16 8.46
N ALA A 18 17.43 -9.05 7.24
CA ALA A 18 17.17 -7.77 6.58
C ALA A 18 16.38 -6.81 7.48
N ARG A 19 16.78 -5.54 7.50
CA ARG A 19 16.12 -4.48 8.26
C ARG A 19 15.01 -3.88 7.42
N VAL A 20 13.79 -3.92 7.96
CA VAL A 20 12.62 -3.41 7.26
C VAL A 20 11.82 -2.47 8.15
N LEU A 21 11.28 -1.41 7.54
CA LEU A 21 10.35 -0.49 8.20
C LEU A 21 8.95 -0.71 7.66
N GLU A 22 7.97 -0.87 8.54
CA GLU A 22 6.56 -0.74 8.21
C GLU A 22 6.02 0.61 8.68
N ILE A 23 5.55 1.44 7.76
CA ILE A 23 4.81 2.67 8.02
C ILE A 23 3.32 2.34 8.02
N GLY A 24 2.59 2.74 9.07
CA GLY A 24 1.17 2.45 9.25
C GLY A 24 0.88 0.97 9.49
N SER A 25 1.55 0.37 10.47
CA SER A 25 1.42 -1.05 10.84
C SER A 25 0.04 -1.46 11.38
N GLY A 26 -0.77 -0.51 11.87
CA GLY A 26 -2.09 -0.74 12.45
C GLY A 26 -2.08 -1.84 13.51
N ALA A 27 -2.76 -2.96 13.23
CA ALA A 27 -2.82 -4.12 14.13
C ALA A 27 -1.53 -4.99 14.13
N GLY A 28 -0.51 -4.62 13.35
CA GLY A 28 0.79 -5.29 13.27
C GLY A 28 0.77 -6.63 12.51
N ASP A 29 -0.24 -6.89 11.68
CA ASP A 29 -0.37 -8.15 10.94
C ASP A 29 0.79 -8.40 9.98
N PHE A 30 1.20 -7.37 9.23
CA PHE A 30 2.34 -7.49 8.32
C PHE A 30 3.64 -7.59 9.12
N ALA A 31 3.87 -6.75 10.14
CA ALA A 31 5.04 -6.87 11.00
C ALA A 31 5.22 -8.28 11.57
N ARG A 32 4.15 -8.93 12.04
CA ARG A 32 4.20 -10.34 12.47
C ARG A 32 4.61 -11.28 11.34
N ALA A 33 4.00 -11.14 10.16
CA ALA A 33 4.31 -11.97 9.01
C ALA A 33 5.76 -11.76 8.50
N ALA A 34 6.26 -10.52 8.55
CA ALA A 34 7.63 -10.16 8.17
C ALA A 34 8.65 -10.70 9.18
N ARG A 35 8.40 -10.60 10.48
CA ARG A 35 9.25 -11.21 11.53
C ARG A 35 9.33 -12.72 11.40
N ALA A 36 8.21 -13.39 11.07
CA ALA A 36 8.18 -14.83 10.82
C ALA A 36 9.05 -15.27 9.62
N ARG A 37 9.44 -14.34 8.73
CA ARG A 37 10.37 -14.58 7.63
C ARG A 37 11.84 -14.33 8.02
N GLY A 38 12.10 -14.00 9.28
CA GLY A 38 13.42 -13.70 9.81
C GLY A 38 13.91 -12.28 9.52
N TRP A 39 13.01 -11.33 9.24
CA TRP A 39 13.38 -9.92 9.07
C TRP A 39 13.36 -9.19 10.41
N LYS A 40 14.23 -8.17 10.54
CA LYS A 40 14.22 -7.23 11.65
C LYS A 40 13.25 -6.10 11.31
N VAL A 41 12.10 -6.07 11.98
CA VAL A 41 11.00 -5.17 11.61
C VAL A 41 10.84 -4.06 12.64
N ASP A 42 11.03 -2.83 12.17
CA ASP A 42 10.64 -1.61 12.85
C ASP A 42 9.25 -1.18 12.35
N THR A 43 8.47 -0.55 13.22
CA THR A 43 7.12 -0.08 12.90
C THR A 43 6.98 1.38 13.27
N LEU A 44 6.32 2.14 12.42
CA LEU A 44 5.98 3.53 12.67
C LEU A 44 4.50 3.75 12.42
N GLU A 45 3.77 4.09 13.48
CA GLU A 45 2.41 4.59 13.37
C GLU A 45 2.44 6.11 13.25
N PRO A 46 2.02 6.70 12.13
CA PRO A 46 1.75 8.12 12.12
C PRO A 46 0.55 8.44 13.02
N ALA A 47 0.53 9.65 13.59
CA ALA A 47 -0.64 10.13 14.31
C ALA A 47 -1.86 10.17 13.38
N VAL A 48 -3.01 9.75 13.89
CA VAL A 48 -4.26 9.71 13.12
C VAL A 48 -4.59 11.11 12.60
N GLY A 49 -4.73 11.26 11.29
CA GLY A 49 -5.09 12.52 10.63
C GLY A 49 -3.91 13.42 10.26
N ASP A 50 -2.69 13.10 10.70
CA ASP A 50 -1.49 13.87 10.38
C ASP A 50 -0.20 13.02 10.45
N PRO A 51 0.08 12.18 9.43
CA PRO A 51 1.45 11.74 9.17
C PRO A 51 2.22 12.99 8.73
N THR A 52 2.70 13.82 9.66
CA THR A 52 3.59 14.90 9.26
C THR A 52 4.81 14.25 8.64
N ALA A 53 4.90 14.45 7.33
CA ALA A 53 6.00 13.96 6.51
C ALA A 53 7.35 14.42 7.07
N GLU A 54 7.34 15.54 7.78
CA GLU A 54 8.43 16.17 8.51
C GLU A 54 8.92 15.32 9.69
N GLN A 55 8.03 14.86 10.59
CA GLN A 55 8.43 13.99 11.71
C GLN A 55 9.11 12.72 11.21
N TRP A 56 8.57 12.14 10.15
CA TRP A 56 9.16 10.95 9.57
C TRP A 56 10.46 11.26 8.83
N ALA A 57 10.51 12.34 8.06
CA ALA A 57 11.70 12.77 7.36
C ALA A 57 12.86 13.01 8.33
N ASP A 58 12.63 13.67 9.46
CA ASP A 58 13.69 13.99 10.40
C ASP A 58 14.14 12.78 11.23
N ALA A 59 13.23 11.86 11.53
CA ALA A 59 13.53 10.68 12.34
C ALA A 59 14.18 9.52 11.56
N ALA A 60 14.01 9.46 10.24
CA ALA A 60 14.43 8.29 9.46
C ALA A 60 15.95 8.26 9.22
N PRO A 61 16.67 7.21 9.68
CA PRO A 61 18.10 7.08 9.42
C PRO A 61 18.39 6.89 7.93
N VAL A 62 19.45 7.52 7.43
CA VAL A 62 19.88 7.48 6.02
C VAL A 62 20.44 6.09 5.69
N GLN A 63 20.07 5.54 4.52
CA GLN A 63 20.59 4.27 4.00
C GLN A 63 20.62 3.14 5.04
N HIS A 64 19.51 2.96 5.75
CA HIS A 64 19.44 2.04 6.88
C HIS A 64 18.65 0.78 6.57
N TYR A 65 17.56 0.92 5.80
CA TYR A 65 16.58 -0.14 5.56
C TYR A 65 16.78 -0.83 4.22
N ASP A 66 16.72 -2.16 4.23
CA ASP A 66 16.70 -3.00 3.03
C ASP A 66 15.36 -2.91 2.30
N ALA A 67 14.28 -2.71 3.06
CA ALA A 67 12.97 -2.40 2.51
C ALA A 67 12.12 -1.52 3.42
N ILE A 68 11.26 -0.71 2.81
CA ILE A 68 10.25 0.10 3.50
C ILE A 68 8.89 -0.29 2.92
N PHE A 69 7.91 -0.50 3.80
CA PHE A 69 6.56 -0.91 3.46
C PHE A 69 5.55 0.15 3.91
N ALA A 70 4.58 0.48 3.05
CA ALA A 70 3.52 1.44 3.37
C ALA A 70 2.17 0.93 2.84
N TRP A 71 1.36 0.32 3.71
CA TRP A 71 0.12 -0.32 3.32
C TRP A 71 -1.07 0.56 3.62
N GLN A 72 -1.68 1.14 2.58
CA GLN A 72 -2.82 2.05 2.74
C GLN A 72 -2.47 3.27 3.62
N VAL A 73 -1.33 3.88 3.32
CA VAL A 73 -0.81 5.04 4.07
C VAL A 73 -0.76 6.27 3.17
N LEU A 74 -0.26 6.13 1.94
CA LEU A 74 0.08 7.27 1.10
C LEU A 74 -1.15 8.12 0.73
N GLU A 75 -2.33 7.52 0.64
CA GLU A 75 -3.60 8.22 0.45
C GLU A 75 -3.99 9.12 1.63
N HIS A 76 -3.44 8.88 2.82
CA HIS A 76 -3.62 9.69 4.03
C HIS A 76 -2.51 10.75 4.22
N VAL A 77 -1.59 10.89 3.26
CA VAL A 77 -0.48 11.85 3.36
C VAL A 77 -0.81 13.12 2.56
N LYS A 78 -0.78 14.28 3.22
CA LYS A 78 -0.97 15.60 2.57
C LYS A 78 0.21 15.99 1.68
N GLU A 79 1.42 15.74 2.16
CA GLU A 79 2.68 16.12 1.49
C GLU A 79 3.49 14.88 1.05
N PRO A 80 3.00 14.12 0.05
CA PRO A 80 3.58 12.84 -0.32
C PRO A 80 5.02 12.97 -0.86
N LEU A 81 5.38 14.10 -1.45
CA LEU A 81 6.75 14.34 -1.94
C LEU A 81 7.79 14.31 -0.83
N ILE A 82 7.48 14.91 0.33
CA ILE A 82 8.38 14.97 1.48
C ILE A 82 8.60 13.55 2.02
N VAL A 83 7.52 12.79 2.21
CA VAL A 83 7.58 11.39 2.65
C VAL A 83 8.37 10.55 1.66
N LEU A 84 8.02 10.59 0.37
CA LEU A 84 8.66 9.73 -0.62
C LEU A 84 10.17 10.02 -0.77
N ARG A 85 10.59 11.29 -0.65
CA ARG A 85 12.02 11.66 -0.66
C ARG A 85 12.76 11.15 0.56
N ALA A 86 12.16 11.25 1.74
CA ALA A 86 12.79 10.67 2.92
C ALA A 86 12.81 9.13 2.83
N ILE A 87 11.81 8.46 2.21
CA ILE A 87 11.78 6.99 2.00
C ILE A 87 12.94 6.62 1.11
N ARG A 88 13.09 7.37 0.02
CA ARG A 88 14.20 7.21 -0.91
C ARG A 88 15.57 7.39 -0.24
N ARG A 89 15.70 8.30 0.72
CA ARG A 89 16.93 8.55 1.47
C ARG A 89 17.22 7.48 2.53
N ALA A 90 16.19 6.96 3.18
CA ALA A 90 16.32 5.96 4.23
C ALA A 90 16.61 4.54 3.70
N LEU A 91 16.31 4.28 2.44
CA LEU A 91 16.65 3.03 1.77
C LEU A 91 18.14 2.92 1.46
N VAL A 92 18.70 1.73 1.70
CA VAL A 92 20.03 1.37 1.19
C VAL A 92 20.04 1.36 -0.34
N PRO A 93 21.20 1.52 -0.99
CA PRO A 93 21.33 1.30 -2.43
C PRO A 93 20.79 -0.09 -2.83
N GLY A 94 19.88 -0.11 -3.81
CA GLY A 94 19.25 -1.35 -4.27
C GLY A 94 18.10 -1.87 -3.38
N GLY A 95 17.75 -1.18 -2.30
CA GLY A 95 16.62 -1.51 -1.43
C GLY A 95 15.26 -1.44 -2.12
N TYR A 96 14.21 -1.80 -1.38
CA TYR A 96 12.85 -1.88 -1.91
C TYR A 96 11.89 -0.95 -1.18
N PHE A 97 11.18 -0.11 -1.91
CA PHE A 97 9.96 0.50 -1.40
C PHE A 97 8.75 -0.29 -1.93
N VAL A 98 7.89 -0.74 -1.03
CA VAL A 98 6.66 -1.46 -1.39
C VAL A 98 5.47 -0.76 -0.75
N LEU A 99 4.47 -0.41 -1.54
CA LEU A 99 3.26 0.25 -1.02
C LEU A 99 1.99 -0.28 -1.67
N SER A 100 0.85 0.00 -1.04
CA SER A 100 -0.45 -0.16 -1.68
C SER A 100 -1.35 1.04 -1.45
N VAL A 101 -2.08 1.44 -2.49
CA VAL A 101 -3.09 2.50 -2.46
C VAL A 101 -4.38 2.04 -3.15
N PRO A 102 -5.54 2.61 -2.80
CA PRO A 102 -6.75 2.51 -3.61
C PRO A 102 -6.48 3.07 -5.00
N SER A 103 -7.06 2.43 -6.02
CA SER A 103 -6.91 2.84 -7.41
C SER A 103 -8.21 3.43 -7.93
N ALA A 104 -8.17 4.72 -8.30
CA ALA A 104 -9.27 5.44 -8.92
C ALA A 104 -9.60 4.93 -10.35
N ARG A 105 -8.71 4.11 -10.94
CA ARG A 105 -8.97 3.40 -12.21
C ARG A 105 -9.61 2.02 -12.02
N SER A 106 -9.96 1.65 -10.80
CA SER A 106 -10.61 0.36 -10.54
C SER A 106 -12.07 0.34 -10.98
N LEU A 107 -12.59 -0.84 -11.33
CA LEU A 107 -14.02 -1.01 -11.61
C LEU A 107 -14.88 -0.59 -10.41
N GLU A 108 -14.41 -0.84 -9.18
CA GLU A 108 -15.11 -0.40 -7.97
C GLU A 108 -15.28 1.11 -7.92
N ALA A 109 -14.22 1.89 -8.21
CA ALA A 109 -14.29 3.34 -8.32
C ALA A 109 -15.27 3.79 -9.43
N TRP A 110 -15.22 3.11 -10.58
CA TRP A 110 -16.09 3.43 -11.72
C TRP A 110 -17.57 3.17 -11.43
N VAL A 111 -17.90 2.02 -10.83
CA VAL A 111 -19.30 1.64 -10.51
C VAL A 111 -19.85 2.46 -9.35
N MET A 112 -19.08 2.61 -8.27
CA MET A 112 -19.57 3.25 -7.04
C MET A 112 -19.55 4.77 -7.09
N ARG A 113 -18.73 5.37 -7.97
CA ARG A 113 -18.60 6.83 -8.14
C ARG A 113 -18.42 7.52 -6.78
N ASP A 114 -19.34 8.40 -6.39
CA ASP A 114 -19.27 9.18 -5.14
C ASP A 114 -19.48 8.34 -3.87
N ARG A 115 -19.95 7.09 -4.02
CA ARG A 115 -20.08 6.13 -2.92
C ARG A 115 -18.89 5.20 -2.78
N TRP A 116 -17.83 5.41 -3.58
CA TRP A 116 -16.62 4.59 -3.48
C TRP A 116 -15.97 4.79 -2.10
N GLU A 117 -15.71 3.71 -1.36
CA GLU A 117 -15.18 3.76 0.01
C GLU A 117 -13.91 4.61 0.14
N ALA A 118 -13.07 4.65 -0.91
CA ALA A 118 -11.85 5.45 -0.91
C ALA A 118 -12.08 6.96 -1.11
N ARG A 119 -13.31 7.41 -1.40
CA ARG A 119 -13.70 8.82 -1.38
C ARG A 119 -14.26 9.18 -0.02
N HIS A 120 -13.36 9.43 0.93
CA HIS A 120 -13.73 9.92 2.25
C HIS A 120 -12.76 11.01 2.70
N PRO A 121 -13.13 11.86 3.68
CA PRO A 121 -12.36 13.06 4.05
C PRO A 121 -10.92 12.80 4.53
N GLY A 122 -10.59 11.55 4.87
CA GLY A 122 -9.25 11.17 5.31
C GLY A 122 -8.30 10.75 4.17
N HIS A 123 -8.79 10.64 2.93
CA HIS A 123 -7.97 10.44 1.74
C HIS A 123 -7.76 11.78 1.04
N TYR A 124 -6.53 12.28 1.05
CA TYR A 124 -6.19 13.55 0.42
C TYR A 124 -5.99 13.41 -1.09
N MET A 125 -5.73 12.19 -1.58
CA MET A 125 -5.32 11.93 -2.96
C MET A 125 -6.04 10.69 -3.53
N GLU A 126 -6.58 10.82 -4.74
CA GLU A 126 -7.07 9.70 -5.54
C GLU A 126 -5.96 9.20 -6.49
N TRP A 127 -5.45 7.99 -6.25
CA TRP A 127 -4.32 7.47 -7.01
C TRP A 127 -4.74 6.72 -8.27
N THR A 128 -4.01 6.95 -9.35
CA THR A 128 -4.00 6.07 -10.52
C THR A 128 -2.61 5.44 -10.64
N PRO A 129 -2.46 4.31 -11.35
CA PRO A 129 -1.15 3.75 -11.64
C PRO A 129 -0.18 4.77 -12.24
N GLY A 130 -0.61 5.54 -13.25
CA GLY A 130 0.25 6.51 -13.92
C GLY A 130 0.63 7.69 -13.03
N THR A 131 -0.31 8.25 -12.24
CA THR A 131 0.02 9.37 -11.34
C THR A 131 0.97 8.95 -10.23
N LEU A 132 0.81 7.74 -9.70
CA LEU A 132 1.71 7.20 -8.69
C LEU A 132 3.10 6.88 -9.25
N GLU A 133 3.18 6.35 -10.46
CA GLU A 133 4.45 6.10 -11.15
C GLU A 133 5.24 7.39 -11.38
N LEU A 134 4.61 8.41 -11.96
CA LEU A 134 5.25 9.70 -12.21
C LEU A 134 5.76 10.34 -10.91
N LEU A 135 4.98 10.26 -9.83
CA LEU A 135 5.37 10.79 -8.53
C LEU A 135 6.61 10.08 -7.97
N LEU A 136 6.64 8.75 -8.02
CA LEU A 136 7.77 7.95 -7.56
C LEU A 136 9.04 8.25 -8.38
N LEU A 137 8.92 8.34 -9.71
CA LEU A 137 10.04 8.72 -10.57
C LEU A 137 10.56 10.12 -10.22
N GLY A 138 9.67 11.09 -10.00
CA GLY A 138 10.01 12.45 -9.56
C GLY A 138 10.67 12.53 -8.17
N CYS A 139 10.50 11.51 -7.34
CA CYS A 139 11.16 11.37 -6.04
C CYS A 139 12.49 10.59 -6.10
N GLY A 140 12.97 10.24 -7.30
CA GLY A 140 14.26 9.58 -7.49
C GLY A 140 14.22 8.06 -7.37
N PHE A 141 13.04 7.44 -7.43
CA PHE A 141 12.93 6.00 -7.68
C PHE A 141 13.11 5.73 -9.19
N THR A 142 13.72 4.60 -9.56
CA THR A 142 14.08 4.31 -10.96
C THR A 142 13.41 3.06 -11.53
N ARG A 143 13.04 2.09 -10.68
CA ARG A 143 12.43 0.83 -11.11
C ARG A 143 11.06 0.65 -10.46
N VAL A 144 10.07 1.35 -11.00
CA VAL A 144 8.68 1.28 -10.53
C VAL A 144 7.97 0.12 -11.24
N ARG A 145 7.38 -0.78 -10.47
CA ARG A 145 6.53 -1.88 -10.95
C ARG A 145 5.19 -1.81 -10.28
N ILE A 146 4.13 -1.71 -11.07
CA ILE A 146 2.77 -1.68 -10.58
C ILE A 146 2.11 -3.03 -10.79
N MET A 147 1.48 -3.53 -9.74
CA MET A 147 0.74 -4.78 -9.69
C MET A 147 -0.65 -4.49 -9.18
N HIS A 148 -1.68 -5.09 -9.79
CA HIS A 148 -2.99 -5.09 -9.16
C HIS A 148 -2.97 -6.10 -8.02
N GLN A 149 -3.39 -5.68 -6.83
CA GLN A 149 -3.53 -6.61 -5.71
C GLN A 149 -4.55 -7.70 -6.13
N ARG A 150 -4.50 -8.90 -5.57
CA ARG A 150 -5.58 -9.86 -5.73
C ARG A 150 -6.35 -9.88 -4.43
N ILE A 151 -7.42 -9.11 -4.34
CA ILE A 151 -8.32 -9.18 -3.20
C ILE A 151 -9.40 -10.19 -3.55
N VAL A 152 -9.44 -11.30 -2.82
CA VAL A 152 -10.59 -12.19 -2.84
C VAL A 152 -11.56 -11.65 -1.80
N LYS A 153 -12.50 -10.79 -2.23
CA LYS A 153 -13.66 -10.45 -1.41
C LYS A 153 -14.60 -11.66 -1.44
N HIS A 154 -14.77 -12.38 -0.33
CA HIS A 154 -15.82 -13.40 -0.23
C HIS A 154 -17.18 -12.70 -0.19
N VAL A 155 -17.89 -12.68 -1.32
CA VAL A 155 -19.29 -12.25 -1.36
C VAL A 155 -20.14 -13.41 -0.84
N ARG A 156 -20.72 -13.27 0.34
CA ARG A 156 -21.77 -14.19 0.83
C ARG A 156 -23.13 -13.56 0.53
N GLY A 157 -23.93 -14.22 -0.31
CA GLY A 157 -25.29 -13.83 -0.66
C GLY A 157 -26.09 -15.04 -1.15
N PRO A 158 -27.43 -14.92 -1.25
CA PRO A 158 -28.28 -15.99 -1.79
C PRO A 158 -27.84 -16.39 -3.20
N TRP A 159 -27.95 -17.67 -3.57
CA TRP A 159 -27.51 -18.21 -4.86
C TRP A 159 -28.10 -17.52 -6.10
N TRP A 160 -29.24 -16.83 -5.96
CA TRP A 160 -29.85 -16.02 -7.01
C TRP A 160 -29.23 -14.61 -7.17
N TRP A 161 -28.54 -14.08 -6.15
CA TRP A 161 -27.74 -12.83 -6.27
C TRP A 161 -26.51 -13.03 -7.16
N THR A 162 -25.92 -14.22 -7.09
CA THR A 162 -24.83 -14.61 -7.99
C THR A 162 -25.25 -14.57 -9.45
N LEU A 163 -26.49 -14.92 -9.80
CA LEU A 163 -26.94 -14.96 -11.19
C LEU A 163 -27.31 -13.58 -11.77
N ALA A 164 -27.76 -12.62 -10.96
CA ALA A 164 -28.22 -11.31 -11.44
C ALA A 164 -27.16 -10.18 -11.36
N LEU A 165 -26.21 -10.23 -10.41
CA LEU A 165 -25.18 -9.19 -10.24
C LEU A 165 -23.83 -9.75 -9.72
N GLY A 166 -23.85 -10.90 -9.06
CA GLY A 166 -22.68 -11.48 -8.40
C GLY A 166 -21.71 -12.20 -9.35
N CYS A 167 -22.13 -12.68 -10.52
CA CYS A 167 -21.25 -13.32 -11.50
C CYS A 167 -20.24 -12.31 -12.09
N VAL A 168 -20.62 -11.04 -12.28
CA VAL A 168 -19.71 -10.03 -12.83
C VAL A 168 -18.70 -9.59 -11.76
N VAL A 169 -19.14 -9.30 -10.54
CA VAL A 169 -18.24 -8.78 -9.48
C VAL A 169 -17.38 -9.89 -8.84
N ALA A 170 -17.89 -11.12 -8.71
CA ALA A 170 -17.13 -12.24 -8.13
C ALA A 170 -16.17 -12.91 -9.12
N ALA A 171 -16.50 -12.96 -10.42
CA ALA A 171 -15.61 -13.56 -11.43
C ALA A 171 -14.44 -12.65 -11.81
N LEU A 172 -14.59 -11.32 -11.68
CA LEU A 172 -13.62 -10.40 -12.26
C LEU A 172 -12.30 -10.25 -11.49
N ARG A 173 -12.16 -10.75 -10.24
CA ARG A 173 -10.90 -10.58 -9.45
C ARG A 173 -10.34 -9.14 -9.51
N ILE A 174 -11.21 -8.13 -9.65
CA ILE A 174 -10.80 -6.74 -9.81
C ILE A 174 -10.51 -6.20 -8.42
N SER A 175 -9.23 -6.10 -8.10
CA SER A 175 -8.80 -5.37 -6.92
C SER A 175 -8.96 -3.88 -7.16
N SER A 176 -9.62 -3.23 -6.21
CA SER A 176 -9.65 -1.78 -6.10
C SER A 176 -8.33 -1.18 -5.61
N ARG A 177 -7.32 -2.01 -5.37
CA ARG A 177 -6.01 -1.60 -4.87
C ARG A 177 -4.91 -2.00 -5.83
N ILE A 178 -3.93 -1.12 -5.95
CA ILE A 178 -2.67 -1.38 -6.63
C ILE A 178 -1.56 -1.52 -5.58
N THR A 179 -0.66 -2.46 -5.80
CA THR A 179 0.61 -2.58 -5.09
C THR A 179 1.71 -2.09 -6.00
N VAL A 180 2.59 -1.27 -5.48
CA VAL A 180 3.74 -0.75 -6.20
C VAL A 180 5.01 -1.23 -5.52
N VAL A 181 5.97 -1.66 -6.33
CA VAL A 181 7.33 -1.96 -5.91
C VAL A 181 8.24 -0.98 -6.64
N ALA A 182 8.92 -0.13 -5.88
CA ALA A 182 9.86 0.85 -6.40
C ALA A 182 11.25 0.60 -5.82
N ARG A 183 12.28 0.99 -6.57
CA ARG A 183 13.68 0.88 -6.13
C ARG A 183 14.42 2.19 -6.36
N PRO A 184 15.38 2.54 -5.48
CA PRO A 184 16.32 3.63 -5.65
C PRO A 184 16.98 3.74 -7.02
#